data_AF-A0A7W0VB06-F1
#
_entry.id   AF-A0A7W0VB06-F1
#
_cell.length_a   1.000
_cell.length_b   1.000
_cell.length_c   1.000
_cell.angle_alpha   90.00
_cell.angle_beta   90.00
_cell.angle_gamma   90.00
#
_symmetry.space_group_name_H-M   'P 1'
#
loop_
_entity.id
_entity.type
_entity.pdbx_description
1 polymer ?
#
loop_
_entity_poly.entity_id
_entity_poly.type
_entity_poly.pdbx_seq_one_letter_code
_entity_poly.pdbx_strand_id
1 'polypeptide(L)'
;MPALVLVVVAVWEILATRAAATSVSDDADWARAATVVRAGYRPGDLIVFAPSWVDPVGRMHLGDLIPIDVAARMDAARFGRIWEVAIRGARSPDTAGLTPLAIHEVDGVEIRRYERVPVEVVADLRDRLSTATVAKGGRGPTLELAEVGFAPHRCIQVVPTPDIPMQITFPGVPLGTQLVGYVGIADVFTRRDNRAAAQLEVEIGGRVIARARAGVDDGWVRFAGTTTPGAADITIVARSAGANRLICFAVETRR
;
A
#
# COMPACT_ATOMS: atom_id res chain seq x y z
N MET A 1 25.08 17.14 42.01
CA MET A 1 23.94 16.28 41.62
C MET A 1 23.48 16.51 40.18
N PRO A 2 23.06 17.72 39.73
CA PRO A 2 22.53 17.91 38.36
C PRO A 2 23.56 17.67 37.25
N ALA A 3 24.83 18.07 37.47
CA ALA A 3 25.90 17.82 36.48
C ALA A 3 26.19 16.32 36.25
N LEU A 4 26.09 15.50 37.30
CA LEU A 4 26.34 14.06 37.19
C LEU A 4 25.21 13.35 36.42
N VAL A 5 23.96 13.77 36.63
CA VAL A 5 22.81 13.28 35.85
C VAL A 5 22.97 13.64 34.38
N LEU A 6 23.37 14.87 34.04
CA LEU A 6 23.61 15.27 32.65
C LEU A 6 24.72 14.46 32.00
N VAL A 7 25.81 14.18 32.71
CA VAL A 7 26.90 13.33 32.19
C VAL A 7 26.42 11.89 31.96
N VAL A 8 25.64 11.32 32.88
CA VAL A 8 25.08 9.97 32.70
C VAL A 8 24.13 9.90 31.51
N VAL A 9 23.23 10.88 31.35
CA VAL A 9 22.32 10.95 30.19
C VAL A 9 23.11 11.10 28.89
N ALA A 10 24.11 11.98 28.85
CA ALA A 10 24.93 12.18 27.65
C ALA A 10 25.72 10.92 27.27
N VAL A 11 26.32 10.22 28.24
CA VAL A 11 27.02 8.96 28.00
C VAL A 11 26.05 7.89 27.50
N TRP A 12 24.88 7.77 28.14
CA TRP A 12 23.85 6.85 27.70
C TRP A 12 23.36 7.13 26.29
N GLU A 13 23.10 8.40 25.93
CA GLU A 13 22.70 8.79 24.57
C GLU A 13 23.79 8.48 23.54
N ILE A 14 25.07 8.73 23.84
CA ILE A 14 26.18 8.40 22.94
C ILE A 14 26.24 6.89 22.70
N LEU A 15 26.14 6.09 23.77
CA LEU A 15 26.18 4.63 23.67
C LEU A 15 24.96 4.09 22.91
N ALA A 16 23.75 4.58 23.22
CA ALA A 16 22.52 4.20 22.54
C ALA A 16 22.53 4.59 21.06
N THR A 17 23.01 5.80 20.73
CA THR A 17 23.12 6.28 19.34
C THR A 17 24.14 5.47 18.55
N ARG A 18 25.30 5.16 19.17
CA ARG A 18 26.32 4.33 18.53
C ARG A 18 25.83 2.90 18.31
N ALA A 19 25.16 2.30 19.29
CA ALA A 19 24.53 0.99 19.15
C ALA A 19 23.45 1.00 18.06
N ALA A 20 22.64 2.06 17.97
CA ALA A 20 21.65 2.23 16.91
C ALA A 20 22.31 2.37 15.52
N ALA A 21 23.39 3.14 15.41
CA ALA A 21 24.10 3.33 14.14
C ALA A 21 24.82 2.07 13.66
N THR A 22 25.34 1.26 14.58
CA THR A 22 26.11 0.03 14.27
C THR A 22 25.25 -1.23 14.18
N SER A 23 23.96 -1.15 14.54
CA SER A 23 23.00 -2.26 14.41
C SER A 23 22.28 -2.29 13.07
N VAL A 24 22.74 -1.51 12.08
CA VAL A 24 22.23 -1.57 10.72
C VAL A 24 23.07 -2.61 9.96
N SER A 25 22.42 -3.68 9.52
CA SER A 25 23.02 -4.69 8.66
C SER A 25 23.63 -4.06 7.41
N ASP A 26 24.85 -4.45 7.07
CA ASP A 26 25.59 -3.93 5.93
C ASP A 26 25.18 -4.61 4.60
N ASP A 27 25.76 -4.15 3.49
CA ASP A 27 25.45 -4.67 2.15
C ASP A 27 25.71 -6.19 2.02
N ALA A 28 26.75 -6.70 2.69
CA ALA A 28 27.08 -8.11 2.65
C ALA A 28 26.06 -8.94 3.45
N ASP A 29 25.56 -8.41 4.56
CA ASP A 29 24.49 -9.03 5.35
C ASP A 29 23.21 -9.17 4.51
N TRP A 30 22.81 -8.10 3.80
CA TRP A 30 21.66 -8.11 2.90
C TRP A 30 21.84 -9.07 1.72
N ALA A 31 23.04 -9.17 1.15
CA ALA A 31 23.34 -10.15 0.10
C ALA A 31 23.19 -11.61 0.59
N ARG A 32 23.63 -11.91 1.83
CA ARG A 32 23.44 -13.22 2.45
C ARG A 32 21.96 -13.51 2.74
N ALA A 33 21.24 -12.54 3.30
CA ALA A 33 19.79 -12.66 3.52
C ALA A 33 19.03 -12.88 2.20
N ALA A 34 19.41 -12.19 1.12
CA ALA A 34 18.81 -12.37 -0.19
C ALA A 34 19.01 -13.78 -0.76
N THR A 35 20.14 -14.43 -0.44
CA THR A 35 20.39 -15.83 -0.83
C THR A 35 19.36 -16.77 -0.19
N VAL A 36 19.01 -16.55 1.08
CA VAL A 36 17.98 -17.33 1.79
C VAL A 36 16.61 -17.18 1.12
N VAL A 37 16.21 -15.94 0.81
CA VAL A 37 14.93 -15.68 0.12
C VAL A 37 14.92 -16.35 -1.26
N ARG A 38 15.98 -16.17 -2.06
CA ARG A 38 16.11 -16.76 -3.40
C ARG A 38 16.01 -18.28 -3.41
N ALA A 39 16.56 -18.95 -2.41
CA ALA A 39 16.50 -20.40 -2.31
C ALA A 39 15.08 -20.95 -2.14
N GLY A 40 14.18 -20.17 -1.53
CA GLY A 40 12.79 -20.57 -1.26
C GLY A 40 11.73 -19.87 -2.11
N TYR A 41 12.09 -18.80 -2.82
CA TYR A 41 11.19 -17.96 -3.59
C TYR A 41 10.53 -18.73 -4.73
N ARG A 42 9.26 -18.40 -4.99
CA ARG A 42 8.50 -18.89 -6.14
C ARG A 42 7.84 -17.72 -6.86
N PRO A 43 7.69 -17.78 -8.20
CA PRO A 43 6.90 -16.78 -8.92
C PRO A 43 5.50 -16.63 -8.28
N GLY A 44 5.13 -15.39 -7.95
CA GLY A 44 3.89 -15.07 -7.26
C GLY A 44 4.01 -14.97 -5.73
N ASP A 45 5.17 -15.27 -5.14
CA ASP A 45 5.44 -14.93 -3.74
C ASP A 45 5.55 -13.40 -3.60
N LEU A 46 5.01 -12.86 -2.50
CA LEU A 46 5.20 -11.46 -2.12
C LEU A 46 6.46 -11.29 -1.28
N ILE A 47 7.26 -10.27 -1.56
CA ILE A 47 8.37 -9.85 -0.69
C ILE A 47 8.00 -8.49 -0.09
N VAL A 48 8.06 -8.39 1.24
CA VAL A 48 7.84 -7.15 2.01
C VAL A 48 9.04 -6.87 2.89
N PHE A 49 9.34 -5.59 3.06
CA PHE A 49 10.46 -5.13 3.89
C PHE A 49 9.95 -4.45 5.15
N ALA A 50 10.59 -4.72 6.28
CA ALA A 50 10.22 -4.15 7.57
C ALA A 50 11.46 -3.64 8.34
N PRO A 51 11.46 -2.40 8.85
CA PRO A 51 10.46 -1.37 8.68
C PRO A 51 10.38 -0.86 7.22
N SER A 52 9.28 -0.24 6.81
CA SER A 52 9.03 0.09 5.40
C SER A 52 10.13 0.93 4.73
N TRP A 53 10.86 1.77 5.49
CA TRP A 53 11.94 2.60 4.95
C TRP A 53 13.15 1.81 4.46
N VAL A 54 13.28 0.51 4.77
CA VAL A 54 14.35 -0.35 4.22
C VAL A 54 14.04 -0.88 2.81
N ASP A 55 12.84 -0.64 2.27
CA ASP A 55 12.45 -1.12 0.93
C ASP A 55 13.48 -0.77 -0.17
N PRO A 56 14.06 0.46 -0.25
CA PRO A 56 15.08 0.76 -1.25
C PRO A 56 16.33 -0.13 -1.14
N VAL A 57 16.81 -0.38 0.08
CA VAL A 57 17.97 -1.26 0.33
C VAL A 57 17.61 -2.69 -0.04
N GLY A 58 16.47 -3.18 0.43
CA GLY A 58 15.98 -4.52 0.10
C GLY A 58 15.83 -4.76 -1.41
N ARG A 59 15.35 -3.76 -2.16
CA ARG A 59 15.22 -3.82 -3.62
C ARG A 59 16.55 -3.81 -4.37
N MET A 60 17.63 -3.27 -3.80
CA MET A 60 18.95 -3.41 -4.40
C MET A 60 19.38 -4.89 -4.51
N HIS A 61 18.95 -5.73 -3.55
CA HIS A 61 19.34 -7.15 -3.51
C HIS A 61 18.27 -8.12 -4.04
N LEU A 62 16.99 -7.75 -3.95
CA LEU A 62 15.85 -8.62 -4.29
C LEU A 62 14.91 -8.01 -5.35
N GLY A 63 15.22 -6.84 -5.89
CA GLY A 63 14.32 -6.10 -6.80
C GLY A 63 14.01 -6.83 -8.10
N ASP A 64 14.92 -7.68 -8.58
CA ASP A 64 14.70 -8.57 -9.73
C ASP A 64 13.61 -9.63 -9.48
N LEU A 65 13.32 -9.96 -8.21
CA LEU A 65 12.22 -10.85 -7.82
C LEU A 65 10.90 -10.08 -7.59
N ILE A 66 10.89 -8.76 -7.71
CA ILE A 66 9.74 -7.91 -7.39
C ILE A 66 9.34 -7.11 -8.64
N PRO A 67 8.51 -7.69 -9.53
CA PRO A 67 7.95 -6.96 -10.66
C PRO A 67 7.24 -5.69 -10.22
N ILE A 68 7.20 -4.69 -11.12
CA ILE A 68 6.60 -3.38 -10.81
C ILE A 68 5.14 -3.49 -10.34
N ASP A 69 4.36 -4.42 -10.89
CA ASP A 69 2.96 -4.60 -10.49
C ASP A 69 2.82 -5.20 -9.08
N VAL A 70 3.80 -5.99 -8.61
CA VAL A 70 3.85 -6.51 -7.24
C VAL A 70 4.33 -5.42 -6.26
N ALA A 71 5.32 -4.63 -6.68
CA ALA A 71 5.75 -3.46 -5.94
C ALA A 71 4.59 -2.46 -5.73
N ALA A 72 3.85 -2.21 -6.80
CA ALA A 72 2.75 -1.25 -6.88
C ALA A 72 1.36 -1.84 -6.56
N ARG A 73 1.33 -2.96 -5.82
CA ARG A 73 0.10 -3.67 -5.47
C ARG A 73 -0.90 -2.78 -4.71
N MET A 74 -2.17 -3.15 -4.76
CA MET A 74 -3.20 -2.50 -3.95
C MET A 74 -3.07 -2.90 -2.47
N ASP A 75 -2.93 -4.19 -2.21
CA ASP A 75 -2.69 -4.77 -0.89
C ASP A 75 -1.98 -6.14 -1.01
N ALA A 76 -1.65 -6.76 0.12
CA ALA A 76 -1.06 -8.08 0.15
C ALA A 76 -2.08 -9.24 0.03
N ALA A 77 -3.38 -9.00 0.08
CA ALA A 77 -4.39 -10.04 0.33
C ALA A 77 -4.43 -11.14 -0.75
N ARG A 78 -4.04 -10.79 -1.99
CA ARG A 78 -3.95 -11.70 -3.14
C ARG A 78 -2.80 -12.70 -3.07
N PHE A 79 -1.85 -12.49 -2.14
CA PHE A 79 -0.64 -13.28 -2.04
C PHE A 79 -0.78 -14.35 -0.96
N GLY A 80 -0.69 -15.60 -1.39
CA GLY A 80 -0.78 -16.77 -0.51
C GLY A 80 0.53 -17.10 0.21
N ARG A 81 1.66 -16.58 -0.30
CA ARG A 81 3.00 -16.77 0.27
C ARG A 81 3.68 -15.41 0.38
N ILE A 82 4.21 -15.11 1.56
CA ILE A 82 4.83 -13.82 1.87
C ILE A 82 6.18 -14.05 2.52
N TRP A 83 7.22 -13.41 1.98
CA TRP A 83 8.53 -13.26 2.58
C TRP A 83 8.62 -11.87 3.19
N GLU A 84 8.80 -11.82 4.51
CA GLU A 84 9.13 -10.60 5.21
C GLU A 84 10.62 -10.59 5.49
N VAL A 85 11.31 -9.57 4.99
CA VAL A 85 12.73 -9.33 5.27
C VAL A 85 12.81 -8.13 6.18
N ALA A 86 13.22 -8.38 7.42
CA ALA A 86 13.11 -7.42 8.50
C ALA A 86 14.45 -7.14 9.17
N ILE A 87 14.61 -5.94 9.72
CA ILE A 87 15.69 -5.61 10.64
C ILE A 87 15.11 -5.06 11.94
N ARG A 88 15.91 -5.08 13.02
CA ARG A 88 15.56 -4.47 14.32
C ARG A 88 14.22 -4.98 14.89
N GLY A 89 13.89 -6.24 14.64
CA GLY A 89 12.64 -6.87 15.10
C GLY A 89 11.36 -6.27 14.50
N ALA A 90 11.47 -5.44 13.45
CA ALA A 90 10.31 -4.81 12.83
C ALA A 90 9.38 -5.85 12.16
N ARG A 91 8.12 -5.45 11.98
CA ARG A 91 7.07 -6.26 11.35
C ARG A 91 6.32 -5.43 10.32
N SER A 92 6.00 -6.06 9.19
CA SER A 92 5.19 -5.46 8.14
C SER A 92 3.71 -5.52 8.52
N PRO A 93 2.92 -4.46 8.26
CA PRO A 93 1.47 -4.53 8.36
C PRO A 93 0.86 -5.63 7.47
N ASP A 94 1.51 -6.00 6.37
CA ASP A 94 1.03 -7.03 5.43
C ASP A 94 1.02 -8.45 6.03
N THR A 95 1.79 -8.68 7.10
CA THR A 95 1.89 -9.96 7.81
C THR A 95 1.21 -9.92 9.18
N ALA A 96 0.50 -8.83 9.50
CA ALA A 96 -0.19 -8.68 10.78
C ALA A 96 -1.20 -9.80 11.00
N GLY A 97 -1.17 -10.41 12.19
CA GLY A 97 -2.02 -11.54 12.56
C GLY A 97 -1.61 -12.89 11.97
N LEU A 98 -0.56 -12.95 11.13
CA LEU A 98 -0.03 -14.20 10.62
C LEU A 98 1.08 -14.75 11.52
N THR A 99 1.15 -16.07 11.61
CA THR A 99 2.25 -16.79 12.27
C THR A 99 3.26 -17.23 11.20
N PRO A 100 4.56 -16.94 11.38
CA PRO A 100 5.57 -17.38 10.42
C PRO A 100 5.70 -18.90 10.45
N LEU A 101 5.79 -19.52 9.27
CA LEU A 101 6.08 -20.94 9.09
C LEU A 101 7.59 -21.24 9.15
N ALA A 102 8.40 -20.25 8.83
CA ALA A 102 9.85 -20.33 8.93
C ALA A 102 10.41 -18.97 9.33
N ILE A 103 11.46 -18.99 10.15
CA ILE A 103 12.23 -17.83 10.56
C ILE A 103 13.70 -18.18 10.37
N HIS A 104 14.43 -17.29 9.70
CA HIS A 104 15.88 -17.35 9.56
C HIS A 104 16.45 -16.01 10.01
N GLU A 105 17.57 -16.03 10.70
CA GLU A 105 18.31 -14.81 11.07
C GLU A 105 19.68 -14.87 10.41
N VAL A 106 20.04 -13.80 9.72
CA VAL A 106 21.32 -13.63 9.05
C VAL A 106 21.83 -12.24 9.40
N ASP A 107 22.78 -12.18 10.33
CA ASP A 107 23.55 -10.97 10.64
C ASP A 107 22.67 -9.72 10.89
N GLY A 108 21.63 -9.90 11.72
CA GLY A 108 20.69 -8.83 12.08
C GLY A 108 19.52 -8.62 11.10
N VAL A 109 19.52 -9.34 9.97
CA VAL A 109 18.37 -9.43 9.05
C VAL A 109 17.57 -10.69 9.36
N GLU A 110 16.32 -10.52 9.76
CA GLU A 110 15.38 -11.59 10.02
C GLU A 110 14.49 -11.83 8.78
N ILE A 111 14.52 -13.05 8.25
CA ILE A 111 13.69 -13.49 7.14
C ILE A 111 12.59 -14.37 7.68
N ARG A 112 11.33 -13.96 7.51
CA ARG A 112 10.16 -14.72 7.93
C ARG A 112 9.33 -15.11 6.71
N ARG A 113 8.90 -16.37 6.67
CA ARG A 113 8.01 -16.86 5.61
C ARG A 113 6.63 -17.16 6.17
N TYR A 114 5.61 -16.63 5.54
CA TYR A 114 4.21 -16.81 5.90
C TYR A 114 3.44 -17.47 4.77
N GLU A 115 2.37 -18.17 5.13
CA GLU A 115 1.37 -18.66 4.19
C GLU A 115 -0.03 -18.29 4.66
N ARG A 116 -0.92 -18.09 3.70
CA ARG A 116 -2.36 -17.94 3.91
C ARG A 116 -3.12 -18.36 2.66
N VAL A 117 -4.43 -18.56 2.82
CA VAL A 117 -5.32 -18.66 1.67
C VAL A 117 -5.43 -17.27 1.02
N PRO A 118 -5.03 -17.10 -0.25
CA PRO A 118 -5.15 -15.82 -0.94
C PRO A 118 -6.63 -15.51 -1.23
N VAL A 119 -6.97 -14.22 -1.24
CA VAL A 119 -8.32 -13.80 -1.62
C VAL A 119 -8.58 -14.05 -3.11
N GLU A 120 -9.77 -14.55 -3.43
CA GLU A 120 -10.21 -14.68 -4.82
C GLU A 120 -10.74 -13.32 -5.30
N VAL A 121 -10.09 -12.76 -6.32
CA VAL A 121 -10.53 -11.52 -6.97
C VAL A 121 -11.53 -11.86 -8.05
N VAL A 122 -12.74 -11.33 -7.92
CA VAL A 122 -13.83 -11.52 -8.89
C VAL A 122 -13.72 -10.48 -10.01
N ALA A 123 -13.43 -9.22 -9.67
CA ALA A 123 -13.15 -8.17 -10.63
C ALA A 123 -12.22 -7.10 -10.05
N ASP A 124 -11.42 -6.49 -10.91
CA ASP A 124 -10.57 -5.34 -10.61
C ASP A 124 -11.00 -4.16 -11.49
N LEU A 125 -11.28 -3.01 -10.88
CA LEU A 125 -11.78 -1.85 -11.63
C LEU A 125 -10.70 -1.26 -12.54
N ARG A 126 -9.42 -1.50 -12.26
CA ARG A 126 -8.30 -1.06 -13.11
C ARG A 126 -8.34 -1.72 -14.48
N ASP A 127 -8.72 -2.99 -14.52
CA ASP A 127 -8.83 -3.77 -15.77
C ASP A 127 -10.07 -3.40 -16.59
N ARG A 128 -11.01 -2.65 -15.98
CA ARG A 128 -12.26 -2.23 -16.60
C ARG A 128 -12.30 -0.75 -16.97
N LEU A 129 -11.17 -0.06 -16.83
CA LEU A 129 -11.08 1.38 -17.07
C LEU A 129 -11.53 1.79 -18.48
N SER A 130 -11.25 0.97 -19.50
CA SER A 130 -11.67 1.21 -20.89
C SER A 130 -13.18 1.23 -21.11
N THR A 131 -13.95 0.65 -20.18
CA THR A 131 -15.42 0.61 -20.22
C THR A 131 -16.07 1.68 -19.34
N ALA A 132 -15.28 2.44 -18.58
CA ALA A 132 -15.79 3.41 -17.63
C ALA A 132 -16.35 4.65 -18.35
N THR A 133 -17.47 5.15 -17.85
CA THR A 133 -18.08 6.41 -18.32
C THR A 133 -17.96 7.50 -17.26
N VAL A 134 -17.69 8.74 -17.69
CA VAL A 134 -17.52 9.89 -16.80
C VAL A 134 -18.65 10.90 -17.06
N ALA A 135 -19.41 11.24 -16.01
CA ALA A 135 -20.59 12.11 -16.18
C ALA A 135 -20.22 13.60 -16.27
N LYS A 136 -19.29 14.08 -15.42
CA LYS A 136 -18.66 15.42 -15.37
C LYS A 136 -17.85 15.53 -14.06
N GLY A 137 -17.08 16.61 -13.91
CA GLY A 137 -16.54 17.03 -12.60
C GLY A 137 -15.04 16.94 -12.40
N GLY A 138 -14.23 16.79 -13.47
CA GLY A 138 -12.78 16.76 -13.32
C GLY A 138 -12.03 16.26 -14.56
N ARG A 139 -10.74 15.96 -14.38
CA ARG A 139 -9.88 15.27 -15.37
C ARG A 139 -9.63 13.82 -14.96
N GLY A 140 -9.39 12.95 -15.94
CA GLY A 140 -9.27 11.50 -15.76
C GLY A 140 -10.58 10.78 -16.10
N PRO A 141 -10.72 9.49 -15.74
CA PRO A 141 -9.75 8.64 -15.05
C PRO A 141 -8.61 8.14 -15.95
N THR A 142 -7.39 8.04 -15.41
CA THR A 142 -6.25 7.39 -16.08
C THR A 142 -5.64 6.31 -15.18
N LEU A 143 -5.05 5.27 -15.78
CA LEU A 143 -4.32 4.25 -15.03
C LEU A 143 -2.87 4.72 -14.88
N GLU A 144 -2.45 4.94 -13.64
CA GLU A 144 -1.13 5.51 -13.32
C GLU A 144 -0.36 4.63 -12.36
N LEU A 145 0.96 4.71 -12.45
CA LEU A 145 1.87 4.33 -11.36
C LEU A 145 2.18 5.60 -10.56
N ALA A 146 1.62 5.72 -9.36
CA ALA A 146 1.71 6.91 -8.54
C ALA A 146 2.37 6.64 -7.19
N GLU A 147 3.06 7.63 -6.63
CA GLU A 147 3.49 7.63 -5.23
C GLU A 147 2.34 8.05 -4.34
N VAL A 148 2.02 7.22 -3.34
CA VAL A 148 1.12 7.57 -2.25
C VAL A 148 1.71 7.07 -0.93
N GLY A 149 1.88 7.96 0.04
CA GLY A 149 2.40 7.58 1.36
C GLY A 149 3.82 7.01 1.31
N PHE A 150 4.65 7.47 0.38
CA PHE A 150 6.00 7.00 0.09
C PHE A 150 6.09 5.58 -0.47
N ALA A 151 4.97 5.04 -0.98
CA ALA A 151 4.92 3.75 -1.65
C ALA A 151 4.38 3.88 -3.08
N PRO A 152 4.86 3.07 -4.04
CA PRO A 152 4.29 3.03 -5.37
C PRO A 152 2.94 2.30 -5.34
N HIS A 153 1.96 2.80 -6.10
CA HIS A 153 0.67 2.15 -6.31
C HIS A 153 0.23 2.27 -7.77
N ARG A 154 -0.23 1.16 -8.34
CA ARG A 154 -0.89 1.14 -9.64
C ARG A 154 -2.38 1.37 -9.43
N CYS A 155 -2.85 2.56 -9.78
CA CYS A 155 -4.17 3.04 -9.41
C CYS A 155 -4.86 3.79 -10.54
N ILE A 156 -6.16 4.00 -10.37
CA ILE A 156 -6.94 4.93 -11.17
C ILE A 156 -6.76 6.32 -10.57
N GLN A 157 -6.21 7.24 -11.35
CA GLN A 157 -6.00 8.63 -10.97
C GLN A 157 -7.09 9.54 -11.54
N VAL A 158 -7.60 10.44 -10.71
CA VAL A 158 -8.60 11.44 -11.07
C VAL A 158 -8.25 12.78 -10.45
N VAL A 159 -8.72 13.86 -11.06
CA VAL A 159 -8.55 15.22 -10.58
C VAL A 159 -9.91 15.93 -10.57
N PRO A 160 -10.66 15.85 -9.46
CA PRO A 160 -11.93 16.54 -9.38
C PRO A 160 -11.75 18.06 -9.47
N THR A 161 -12.72 18.73 -10.09
CA THR A 161 -12.88 20.18 -9.96
C THR A 161 -13.27 20.49 -8.51
N PRO A 162 -12.72 21.54 -7.87
CA PRO A 162 -13.07 21.92 -6.50
C PRO A 162 -14.57 21.93 -6.26
N ASP A 163 -15.00 21.24 -5.21
CA ASP A 163 -16.40 21.17 -4.72
C ASP A 163 -17.42 20.59 -5.72
N ILE A 164 -16.98 20.12 -6.90
CA ILE A 164 -17.82 19.44 -7.87
C ILE A 164 -17.45 17.95 -7.85
N PRO A 165 -18.38 17.06 -7.46
CA PRO A 165 -18.11 15.62 -7.49
C PRO A 165 -17.83 15.15 -8.91
N MET A 166 -16.76 14.37 -9.06
CA MET A 166 -16.50 13.58 -10.26
C MET A 166 -17.14 12.20 -10.10
N GLN A 167 -18.02 11.84 -11.03
CA GLN A 167 -18.68 10.53 -11.04
C GLN A 167 -18.15 9.67 -12.19
N ILE A 168 -17.73 8.45 -11.85
CA ILE A 168 -17.18 7.46 -12.79
C ILE A 168 -17.96 6.17 -12.61
N THR A 169 -18.64 5.73 -13.65
CA THR A 169 -19.44 4.50 -13.63
C THR A 169 -18.77 3.40 -14.43
N PHE A 170 -18.61 2.24 -13.80
CA PHE A 170 -18.10 1.01 -14.38
C PHE A 170 -19.30 0.08 -14.62
N PRO A 171 -19.68 -0.18 -15.89
CA PRO A 171 -20.87 -0.95 -16.18
C PRO A 171 -20.65 -2.47 -16.01
N GLY A 172 -21.68 -3.15 -15.50
CA GLY A 172 -21.77 -4.61 -15.46
C GLY A 172 -20.56 -5.30 -14.81
N VAL A 173 -20.09 -4.78 -13.67
CA VAL A 173 -18.96 -5.35 -12.93
C VAL A 173 -19.42 -6.62 -12.21
N PRO A 174 -18.73 -7.75 -12.39
CA PRO A 174 -18.94 -8.95 -11.57
C PRO A 174 -18.62 -8.65 -10.10
N LEU A 175 -19.60 -8.88 -9.23
CA LEU A 175 -19.50 -8.71 -7.79
C LEU A 175 -19.26 -10.05 -7.11
N GLY A 176 -18.39 -10.03 -6.09
CA GLY A 176 -18.28 -11.09 -5.10
C GLY A 176 -19.13 -10.80 -3.86
N THR A 177 -18.70 -11.31 -2.71
CA THR A 177 -19.32 -11.08 -1.40
C THR A 177 -18.87 -9.76 -0.76
N GLN A 178 -17.74 -9.23 -1.21
CA GLN A 178 -17.15 -8.00 -0.69
C GLN A 178 -16.60 -7.12 -1.81
N LEU A 179 -16.71 -5.81 -1.63
CA LEU A 179 -15.91 -4.81 -2.33
C LEU A 179 -14.85 -4.27 -1.37
N VAL A 180 -13.61 -4.21 -1.82
CA VAL A 180 -12.48 -3.64 -1.08
C VAL A 180 -11.80 -2.64 -1.98
N GLY A 181 -11.42 -1.50 -1.43
CA GLY A 181 -10.63 -0.54 -2.15
C GLY A 181 -9.74 0.27 -1.23
N TYR A 182 -8.89 1.05 -1.87
CA TYR A 182 -7.97 1.96 -1.22
C TYR A 182 -7.95 3.28 -1.98
N VAL A 183 -7.72 4.36 -1.24
CA VAL A 183 -7.58 5.70 -1.80
C VAL A 183 -6.49 6.46 -1.09
N GLY A 184 -5.80 7.32 -1.83
CA GLY A 184 -4.93 8.33 -1.27
C GLY A 184 -4.66 9.47 -2.24
N ILE A 185 -3.70 10.31 -1.89
CA ILE A 185 -3.36 11.53 -2.64
C ILE A 185 -1.96 11.38 -3.22
N ALA A 186 -1.86 11.54 -4.53
CA ALA A 186 -0.59 11.63 -5.25
C ALA A 186 -0.26 13.11 -5.60
N ASP A 187 0.98 13.49 -5.87
CA ASP A 187 2.22 12.99 -5.27
C ASP A 187 2.63 13.95 -4.12
N VAL A 188 3.79 13.70 -3.50
CA VAL A 188 4.41 14.55 -2.46
C VAL A 188 4.36 16.07 -2.75
N PHE A 189 4.50 16.52 -3.99
CA PHE A 189 4.50 17.94 -4.34
C PHE A 189 3.11 18.55 -4.22
N THR A 190 2.05 17.81 -4.57
CA THR A 190 0.68 18.30 -4.40
C THR A 190 0.24 18.33 -2.93
N ARG A 191 0.88 17.51 -2.09
CA ARG A 191 0.61 17.41 -0.65
C ARG A 191 1.23 18.54 0.18
N ARG A 192 2.33 19.13 -0.29
CA ARG A 192 3.04 20.20 0.41
C ARG A 192 2.20 21.48 0.53
N ASP A 193 1.64 21.92 -0.60
CA ASP A 193 1.05 23.26 -0.71
C ASP A 193 -0.49 23.26 -0.57
N ASN A 194 -1.12 22.09 -0.67
CA ASN A 194 -2.55 21.93 -0.51
C ASN A 194 -2.83 20.80 0.49
N ARG A 195 -3.52 21.11 1.59
CA ARG A 195 -3.88 20.15 2.66
C ARG A 195 -5.31 19.59 2.52
N ALA A 196 -6.06 19.96 1.47
CA ALA A 196 -7.42 19.47 1.26
C ALA A 196 -7.44 17.95 1.06
N ALA A 197 -8.31 17.26 1.79
CA ALA A 197 -8.48 15.81 1.72
C ALA A 197 -9.22 15.37 0.46
N ALA A 198 -8.92 14.15 0.01
CA ALA A 198 -9.72 13.41 -0.95
C ALA A 198 -10.88 12.71 -0.23
N GLN A 199 -12.05 12.70 -0.85
CA GLN A 199 -13.18 11.85 -0.43
C GLN A 199 -13.57 10.94 -1.59
N LEU A 200 -13.81 9.68 -1.27
CA LEU A 200 -14.26 8.67 -2.21
C LEU A 200 -15.50 7.98 -1.66
N GLU A 201 -16.55 7.88 -2.46
CA GLU A 201 -17.72 7.04 -2.19
C GLU A 201 -17.84 5.99 -3.30
N VAL A 202 -18.28 4.79 -2.93
CA VAL A 202 -18.60 3.73 -3.87
C VAL A 202 -20.08 3.41 -3.78
N GLU A 203 -20.77 3.50 -4.92
CA GLU A 203 -22.19 3.27 -5.06
C GLU A 203 -22.47 2.05 -5.92
N ILE A 204 -23.49 1.28 -5.54
CA ILE A 204 -24.07 0.19 -6.33
C ILE A 204 -25.59 0.36 -6.30
N GLY A 205 -26.22 0.46 -7.47
CA GLY A 205 -27.66 0.69 -7.58
C GLY A 205 -28.12 2.00 -6.91
N GLY A 206 -27.30 3.06 -6.98
CA GLY A 206 -27.59 4.36 -6.37
C GLY A 206 -27.46 4.41 -4.85
N ARG A 207 -26.97 3.34 -4.20
CA ARG A 207 -26.73 3.30 -2.76
C ARG A 207 -25.24 3.27 -2.47
N VAL A 208 -24.79 4.16 -1.58
CA VAL A 208 -23.41 4.16 -1.09
C VAL A 208 -23.17 2.93 -0.22
N ILE A 209 -22.21 2.09 -0.61
CA ILE A 209 -21.84 0.87 0.12
C ILE A 209 -20.51 0.99 0.86
N ALA A 210 -19.65 1.93 0.47
CA ALA A 210 -18.37 2.19 1.11
C ALA A 210 -17.97 3.66 0.93
N ARG A 211 -17.21 4.19 1.90
CA ARG A 211 -16.66 5.55 1.88
C ARG A 211 -15.24 5.56 2.45
N ALA A 212 -14.42 6.45 1.94
CA ALA A 212 -13.12 6.78 2.53
C ALA A 212 -12.83 8.27 2.42
N ARG A 213 -12.01 8.75 3.35
CA ARG A 213 -11.38 10.06 3.33
C ARG A 213 -9.89 9.86 3.49
N ALA A 214 -9.10 10.45 2.59
CA ALA A 214 -7.64 10.43 2.67
C ALA A 214 -7.11 11.86 2.73
N GLY A 215 -6.48 12.19 3.85
CA GLY A 215 -5.64 13.36 4.03
C GLY A 215 -4.23 13.14 3.49
N VAL A 216 -3.45 14.20 3.52
CA VAL A 216 -2.08 14.23 2.97
C VAL A 216 -1.08 13.35 3.72
N ASP A 217 -1.37 13.04 4.99
CA ASP A 217 -0.50 12.24 5.87
C ASP A 217 -1.07 10.83 6.11
N ASP A 218 -2.24 10.51 5.55
CA ASP A 218 -2.94 9.24 5.81
C ASP A 218 -2.41 8.06 4.97
N GLY A 219 -1.64 8.35 3.91
CA GLY A 219 -1.11 7.34 2.99
C GLY A 219 -2.21 6.64 2.18
N TRP A 220 -2.19 5.31 2.18
CA TRP A 220 -3.08 4.45 1.40
C TRP A 220 -4.25 3.93 2.25
N VAL A 221 -5.37 4.65 2.22
CA VAL A 221 -6.49 4.45 3.14
C VAL A 221 -7.45 3.39 2.61
N ARG A 222 -7.62 2.31 3.39
CA ARG A 222 -8.53 1.21 3.07
C ARG A 222 -10.01 1.59 3.29
N PHE A 223 -10.88 1.11 2.42
CA PHE A 223 -12.33 1.01 2.64
C PHE A 223 -12.87 -0.34 2.14
N ALA A 224 -14.04 -0.73 2.62
CA ALA A 224 -14.73 -1.92 2.15
C ALA A 224 -16.24 -1.82 2.39
N GLY A 225 -17.00 -2.64 1.66
CA GLY A 225 -18.44 -2.80 1.83
C GLY A 225 -18.87 -4.21 1.41
N THR A 226 -19.94 -4.72 2.00
CA THR A 226 -20.51 -6.03 1.62
C THR A 226 -21.28 -5.88 0.30
N THR A 227 -21.14 -6.87 -0.58
CA THR A 227 -21.85 -6.94 -1.86
C THR A 227 -22.63 -8.25 -1.98
N THR A 228 -23.62 -8.27 -2.87
CA THR A 228 -24.30 -9.51 -3.27
C THR A 228 -23.68 -10.00 -4.57
N PRO A 229 -23.28 -11.28 -4.67
CA PRO A 229 -22.76 -11.83 -5.92
C PRO A 229 -23.73 -11.62 -7.09
N GLY A 230 -23.19 -11.25 -8.25
CA GLY A 230 -23.98 -10.90 -9.44
C GLY A 230 -23.25 -9.89 -10.31
N ALA A 231 -23.93 -9.31 -11.30
CA ALA A 231 -23.40 -8.19 -12.08
C ALA A 231 -24.13 -6.90 -11.69
N ALA A 232 -23.38 -5.82 -11.47
CA ALA A 232 -23.97 -4.51 -11.21
C ALA A 232 -23.06 -3.38 -11.70
N ASP A 233 -23.63 -2.21 -11.89
CA ASP A 233 -22.86 -1.01 -12.14
C ASP A 233 -22.27 -0.50 -10.82
N ILE A 234 -20.99 -0.15 -10.85
CA ILE A 234 -20.29 0.47 -9.74
C ILE A 234 -20.01 1.92 -10.11
N THR A 235 -20.49 2.85 -9.29
CA THR A 235 -20.17 4.27 -9.45
C THR A 235 -19.21 4.72 -8.36
N ILE A 236 -18.08 5.29 -8.79
CA ILE A 236 -17.12 5.97 -7.92
C ILE A 236 -17.45 7.46 -7.92
N VAL A 237 -17.63 8.03 -6.73
CA VAL A 237 -17.83 9.47 -6.54
C VAL A 237 -16.61 10.03 -5.84
N ALA A 238 -15.80 10.80 -6.56
CA ALA A 238 -14.58 11.42 -6.05
C ALA A 238 -14.79 12.93 -5.81
N ARG A 239 -14.37 13.43 -4.65
CA ARG A 239 -14.50 14.85 -4.26
C ARG A 239 -13.21 15.37 -3.62
N SER A 240 -12.96 16.66 -3.82
CA SER A 240 -11.94 17.43 -3.11
C SER A 240 -12.36 18.90 -3.11
N ALA A 241 -12.14 19.60 -1.99
CA ALA A 241 -12.29 21.06 -1.93
C ALA A 241 -11.07 21.80 -2.53
N GLY A 242 -9.94 21.10 -2.63
CA GLY A 242 -8.70 21.66 -3.19
C GLY A 242 -8.58 21.43 -4.70
N ALA A 243 -8.11 22.45 -5.42
CA ALA A 243 -7.79 22.35 -6.84
C ALA A 243 -6.61 21.43 -7.11
N ASN A 244 -6.57 20.86 -8.32
CA ASN A 244 -5.49 20.00 -8.82
C ASN A 244 -5.15 18.83 -7.89
N ARG A 245 -6.14 18.30 -7.18
CA ARG A 245 -5.95 17.17 -6.28
C ARG A 245 -5.87 15.86 -7.07
N LEU A 246 -4.70 15.25 -7.15
CA LEU A 246 -4.54 13.92 -7.75
C LEU A 246 -5.01 12.86 -6.73
N ILE A 247 -6.24 12.41 -6.90
CA ILE A 247 -6.81 11.31 -6.11
C ILE A 247 -6.44 10.02 -6.84
N CYS A 248 -5.79 9.10 -6.13
CA CYS A 248 -5.37 7.80 -6.63
C CYS A 248 -6.17 6.74 -5.86
N PHE A 249 -6.86 5.84 -6.56
CA PHE A 249 -7.63 4.78 -5.93
C PHE A 249 -7.56 3.46 -6.68
N ALA A 250 -7.73 2.35 -5.97
CA ALA A 250 -7.89 1.02 -6.55
C ALA A 250 -9.05 0.31 -5.84
N VAL A 251 -9.83 -0.48 -6.58
CA VAL A 251 -11.03 -1.14 -6.08
C VAL A 251 -11.15 -2.51 -6.74
N GLU A 252 -11.50 -3.49 -5.92
CA GLU A 252 -11.68 -4.87 -6.29
C GLU A 252 -12.97 -5.42 -5.67
N THR A 253 -13.60 -6.35 -6.37
CA THR A 253 -14.63 -7.22 -5.81
C THR A 253 -13.99 -8.58 -5.51
N ARG A 254 -14.32 -9.16 -4.35
CA ARG A 254 -13.69 -10.37 -3.80
C ARG A 254 -14.74 -11.36 -3.34
N ARG A 255 -14.41 -12.65 -3.40
CA ARG A 255 -15.23 -13.73 -2.83
C ARG A 255 -14.80 -14.06 -1.40
#